data_AF-A0A838IAF6-F1
#
_entry.id   AF-A0A838IAF6-F1
#
_cell.length_a   1.000
_cell.length_b   1.000
_cell.length_c   1.000
_cell.angle_alpha   90.00
_cell.angle_beta   90.00
_cell.angle_gamma   90.00
#
_symmetry.space_group_name_H-M   'P 1'
#
loop_
_entity.id
_entity.type
_entity.pdbx_description
1 polymer ?
#
loop_
_entity_poly.entity_id
_entity_poly.type
_entity_poly.pdbx_seq_one_letter_code
_entity_poly.pdbx_strand_id
1 'polypeptide(L)'
;MSGRPPPDAKRVLAERISAGGSSKPFAEVTADEVKARADELRAVTGWGPTAKVGSVARAWAELGRLMDEKQARTVADLEPDEVAQRAEKLWVVPPGGSLL
;
A
#
# COMPACT_ATOMS: atom_id res chain seq x y z
N MET A 1 21.17 2.82 15.09
CA MET A 1 19.89 2.86 14.36
C MET A 1 19.53 1.44 13.99
N SER A 2 18.72 0.75 14.81
CA SER A 2 18.28 -0.61 14.47
C SER A 2 17.10 -0.49 13.51
N GLY A 3 17.39 -0.28 12.23
CA GLY A 3 16.38 -0.37 11.18
C GLY A 3 16.02 -1.84 11.01
N ARG A 4 14.75 -2.20 11.25
CA ARG A 4 14.22 -3.49 10.81
C ARG A 4 14.55 -3.62 9.31
N PRO A 5 15.14 -4.74 8.85
CA PRO A 5 15.36 -4.94 7.43
C PRO A 5 14.02 -4.80 6.69
N PRO A 6 13.99 -4.19 5.50
CA PRO A 6 12.76 -4.08 4.73
C PRO A 6 12.15 -5.47 4.53
N PRO A 7 10.82 -5.59 4.52
CA PRO A 7 10.16 -6.87 4.30
C PRO A 7 10.58 -7.46 2.95
N ASP A 8 10.58 -8.79 2.83
CA ASP A 8 10.90 -9.47 1.58
C ASP A 8 9.96 -8.99 0.45
N ALA A 9 10.54 -8.37 -0.58
CA ALA A 9 9.80 -7.77 -1.67
C ALA A 9 8.92 -8.79 -2.43
N LYS A 10 9.39 -10.04 -2.60
CA LYS A 10 8.60 -11.08 -3.25
C LYS A 10 7.36 -11.43 -2.43
N ARG A 11 7.53 -11.51 -1.11
CA ARG A 11 6.41 -11.76 -0.19
C ARG A 11 5.42 -10.59 -0.21
N VAL A 12 5.92 -9.36 -0.16
CA VAL A 12 5.10 -8.14 -0.23
C VAL A 12 4.27 -8.09 -1.51
N LEU A 13 4.88 -8.39 -2.66
CA LEU A 13 4.20 -8.36 -3.96
C LEU A 13 3.14 -9.47 -4.09
N ALA A 14 3.37 -10.62 -3.47
CA ALA A 14 2.43 -11.74 -3.46
C ALA A 14 1.27 -11.57 -2.45
N GLU A 15 1.40 -10.65 -1.50
CA GLU A 15 0.41 -10.43 -0.43
C GLU A 15 -0.94 -10.02 -1.02
N ARG A 16 -2.03 -10.63 -0.52
CA ARG A 16 -3.36 -10.38 -1.06
C ARG A 16 -3.98 -9.19 -0.36
N ILE A 17 -4.35 -8.18 -1.13
CA ILE A 17 -5.08 -7.02 -0.62
C ILE A 17 -6.49 -6.95 -1.18
N SER A 18 -7.40 -6.33 -0.43
CA SER A 18 -8.74 -6.03 -0.89
C SER A 18 -8.78 -4.61 -1.49
N ALA A 19 -9.08 -4.52 -2.79
CA ALA A 19 -9.25 -3.26 -3.52
C ALA A 19 -10.42 -3.42 -4.51
N GLY A 20 -11.30 -2.42 -4.62
CA GLY A 20 -12.41 -2.44 -5.58
C GLY A 20 -13.39 -3.61 -5.38
N GLY A 21 -13.57 -4.10 -4.16
CA GLY A 21 -14.48 -5.22 -3.84
C GLY A 21 -13.95 -6.61 -4.20
N SER A 22 -12.70 -6.72 -4.66
CA SER A 22 -12.04 -8.00 -4.93
C SER A 22 -10.70 -8.11 -4.21
N SER A 23 -10.31 -9.33 -3.86
CA SER A 23 -8.97 -9.60 -3.33
C SER A 23 -8.05 -9.96 -4.49
N LYS A 24 -6.85 -9.36 -4.55
CA LYS A 24 -5.81 -9.67 -5.53
C LYS A 24 -4.41 -9.51 -4.94
N PRO A 25 -3.36 -10.10 -5.55
CA PRO A 25 -1.97 -9.82 -5.16
C PRO A 25 -1.65 -8.33 -5.26
N PHE A 26 -0.87 -7.81 -4.32
CA PHE A 26 -0.47 -6.41 -4.30
C PHE A 26 0.26 -6.00 -5.59
N ALA A 27 1.03 -6.91 -6.17
CA ALA A 27 1.68 -6.76 -7.47
C ALA A 27 0.72 -6.36 -8.61
N GLU A 28 -0.53 -6.86 -8.59
CA GLU A 28 -1.52 -6.66 -9.66
C GLU A 28 -2.36 -5.40 -9.48
N VAL A 29 -2.11 -4.63 -8.42
CA VAL A 29 -2.87 -3.42 -8.13
C VAL A 29 -2.48 -2.32 -9.10
N THR A 30 -3.47 -1.75 -9.76
CA THR A 30 -3.27 -0.72 -10.79
C THR A 30 -3.17 0.67 -10.19
N ALA A 31 -2.60 1.63 -10.94
CA ALA A 31 -2.52 3.02 -10.51
C ALA A 31 -3.90 3.61 -10.15
N ASP A 32 -4.93 3.28 -10.91
CA ASP A 32 -6.30 3.74 -10.66
C ASP A 32 -6.87 3.15 -9.37
N GLU A 33 -6.59 1.88 -9.08
CA GLU A 33 -7.00 1.24 -7.83
C GLU A 33 -6.24 1.79 -6.62
N VAL A 34 -4.95 2.13 -6.78
CA VAL A 34 -4.17 2.83 -5.74
C VAL A 34 -4.82 4.17 -5.42
N LYS A 35 -5.20 4.95 -6.44
CA LYS A 35 -5.87 6.25 -6.28
C LYS A 35 -7.25 6.10 -5.62
N ALA A 36 -8.07 5.19 -6.11
CA ALA A 36 -9.38 4.88 -5.54
C ALA A 36 -9.26 4.47 -4.06
N ARG A 37 -8.29 3.62 -3.72
CA ARG A 37 -8.05 3.20 -2.34
C ARG A 37 -7.63 4.36 -1.44
N ALA A 38 -6.79 5.26 -1.93
CA ALA A 38 -6.42 6.47 -1.18
C ALA A 38 -7.66 7.35 -0.89
N ASP A 39 -8.56 7.49 -1.86
CA ASP A 39 -9.76 8.30 -1.72
C ASP A 39 -10.81 7.65 -0.82
N GLU A 40 -11.01 6.33 -0.91
CA GLU A 40 -11.82 5.56 0.05
C GLU A 40 -11.34 5.79 1.49
N LEU A 41 -10.03 5.65 1.72
CA LEU A 41 -9.43 5.82 3.03
C LEU A 41 -9.54 7.28 3.52
N ARG A 42 -9.44 8.28 2.63
CA ARG A 42 -9.70 9.68 2.97
C ARG A 42 -11.16 9.93 3.34
N ALA A 43 -12.10 9.35 2.59
CA ALA A 43 -13.52 9.57 2.83
C ALA A 43 -13.98 9.09 4.21
N VAL A 44 -13.32 8.07 4.76
CA VAL A 44 -13.59 7.55 6.11
C VAL A 44 -12.77 8.23 7.21
N THR A 45 -11.89 9.18 6.89
CA THR A 45 -11.15 9.92 7.91
C THR A 45 -12.04 10.96 8.60
N GLY A 46 -12.17 10.83 9.92
CA GLY A 46 -12.85 11.78 10.79
C GLY A 46 -11.92 12.29 11.89
N TRP A 47 -12.41 13.23 12.71
CA TRP A 47 -11.70 13.71 13.89
C TRP A 47 -11.77 12.64 15.01
N GLY A 48 -10.64 12.04 15.40
CA GLY A 48 -10.58 11.04 16.47
C GLY A 48 -9.64 9.84 16.17
N PRO A 49 -9.88 8.66 16.76
CA PRO A 49 -9.04 7.46 16.59
C PRO A 49 -8.83 7.00 15.13
N THR A 50 -9.69 7.43 14.21
CA THR A 50 -9.60 7.22 12.76
C THR A 50 -8.54 8.10 12.08
N ALA A 51 -7.87 9.01 12.79
CA ALA A 51 -6.75 9.80 12.28
C ALA A 51 -5.59 8.91 11.75
N LYS A 52 -5.41 7.70 12.31
CA LYS A 52 -4.45 6.71 11.79
C LYS A 52 -4.76 6.26 10.36
N VAL A 53 -6.03 6.32 9.95
CA VAL A 53 -6.43 6.03 8.57
C VAL A 53 -5.93 7.12 7.62
N GLY A 54 -5.78 8.36 8.09
CA GLY A 54 -5.26 9.48 7.30
C GLY A 54 -3.81 9.30 6.85
N SER A 55 -2.95 8.79 7.73
CA SER A 55 -1.56 8.47 7.35
C SER A 55 -1.47 7.33 6.33
N VAL A 56 -2.39 6.37 6.39
CA VAL A 56 -2.45 5.27 5.43
C VAL A 56 -2.97 5.77 4.09
N ALA A 57 -4.04 6.57 4.09
CA ALA A 57 -4.56 7.22 2.89
C ALA A 57 -3.49 8.06 2.18
N ARG A 58 -2.67 8.78 2.95
CA ARG A 58 -1.50 9.50 2.44
C ARG A 58 -0.46 8.57 1.82
N ALA A 59 -0.11 7.47 2.49
CA ALA A 59 0.84 6.51 1.96
C ALA A 59 0.37 5.92 0.62
N TRP A 60 -0.92 5.59 0.50
CA TRP A 60 -1.53 5.14 -0.76
C TRP A 60 -1.45 6.20 -1.86
N ALA A 61 -1.70 7.46 -1.54
CA ALA A 61 -1.55 8.54 -2.51
C ALA A 61 -0.09 8.79 -2.94
N GLU A 62 0.86 8.62 -2.02
CA GLU A 62 2.30 8.70 -2.33
C GLU A 62 2.74 7.54 -3.25
N LEU A 63 2.19 6.34 -3.06
CA LEU A 63 2.38 5.24 -4.00
C LEU A 63 1.80 5.57 -5.38
N GLY A 64 0.60 6.14 -5.44
CA GLY A 64 -0.04 6.53 -6.71
C GLY A 64 0.79 7.55 -7.48
N ARG A 65 1.36 8.55 -6.79
CA ARG A 65 2.29 9.51 -7.39
C ARG A 65 3.56 8.85 -7.92
N LEU A 66 4.15 7.92 -7.15
CA LEU A 66 5.32 7.16 -7.61
C LEU A 66 4.99 6.35 -8.88
N MET A 67 3.81 5.72 -8.94
CA MET A 67 3.38 5.00 -10.14
C MET A 67 3.22 5.93 -11.34
N ASP A 68 2.61 7.10 -11.16
CA ASP A 68 2.47 8.10 -12.22
C ASP A 68 3.84 8.61 -12.70
N GLU A 69 4.76 8.94 -11.79
CA GLU A 69 6.12 9.40 -12.09
C GLU A 69 6.94 8.35 -12.87
N LYS A 70 6.75 7.08 -12.55
CA LYS A 70 7.44 5.94 -13.19
C LYS A 70 6.68 5.38 -14.39
N GLN A 71 5.50 5.92 -14.72
CA GLN A 71 4.58 5.38 -15.73
C GLN A 71 4.25 3.90 -15.51
N ALA A 72 4.22 3.46 -14.25
CA ALA A 72 3.90 2.10 -13.84
C ALA A 72 2.39 1.85 -13.98
N ARG A 73 2.01 0.76 -14.67
CA ARG A 73 0.60 0.36 -14.80
C ARG A 73 0.13 -0.39 -13.57
N THR A 74 1.01 -1.21 -13.00
CA THR A 74 0.79 -2.01 -11.81
C THR A 74 1.92 -1.82 -10.81
N VAL A 75 1.71 -2.19 -9.54
CA VAL A 75 2.75 -2.13 -8.51
C VAL A 75 3.97 -2.99 -8.89
N ALA A 76 3.77 -4.09 -9.62
CA ALA A 76 4.85 -4.94 -10.12
C ALA A 76 5.82 -4.24 -11.10
N ASP A 77 5.40 -3.12 -11.71
CA ASP A 77 6.25 -2.35 -12.62
C ASP A 77 7.22 -1.41 -11.86
N LEU A 78 7.07 -1.28 -10.54
CA LEU A 78 7.98 -0.52 -9.69
C LEU A 78 9.16 -1.38 -9.21
N GLU A 79 10.25 -0.72 -8.79
CA GLU A 79 11.38 -1.43 -8.20
C GLU A 79 10.95 -2.16 -6.90
N PRO A 80 11.18 -3.48 -6.78
CA PRO A 80 10.67 -4.28 -5.66
C PRO A 80 11.09 -3.75 -4.28
N ASP A 81 12.32 -3.23 -4.17
CA ASP A 81 12.84 -2.67 -2.92
C ASP A 81 12.16 -1.35 -2.54
N GLU A 82 11.75 -0.53 -3.52
CA GLU A 82 11.00 0.71 -3.26
C GLU A 82 9.59 0.41 -2.76
N VAL A 83 8.97 -0.65 -3.29
CA VAL A 83 7.66 -1.16 -2.87
C VAL A 83 7.74 -1.72 -1.45
N ALA A 84 8.74 -2.57 -1.17
CA ALA A 84 8.94 -3.21 0.13
C ALA A 84 9.09 -2.19 1.28
N GLN A 85 9.85 -1.11 1.06
CA GLN A 85 10.06 -0.05 2.05
C GLN A 85 8.78 0.73 2.41
N ARG A 86 7.76 0.68 1.55
CA ARG A 86 6.49 1.41 1.72
C ARG A 86 5.37 0.51 2.23
N ALA A 87 5.48 -0.81 2.05
CA ALA A 87 4.43 -1.79 2.28
C ALA A 87 3.78 -1.76 3.68
N GLU A 88 4.58 -1.58 4.75
CA GLU A 88 4.06 -1.50 6.12
C GLU A 88 3.12 -0.29 6.31
N LYS A 89 3.46 0.87 5.70
CA LYS A 89 2.67 2.10 5.79
C LYS A 89 1.35 2.01 5.02
N LEU A 90 1.29 1.10 4.06
CA LEU A 90 0.12 0.83 3.23
C LEU A 90 -0.82 -0.22 3.86
N TRP A 91 -0.44 -0.82 5.00
CA TRP A 91 -1.07 -2.01 5.58
C TRP A 91 -1.12 -3.21 4.63
N VAL A 92 -0.15 -3.31 3.72
CA VAL A 92 0.06 -4.54 2.94
C VAL A 92 0.59 -5.62 3.88
N VAL A 93 1.57 -5.27 4.72
CA VAL A 93 2.04 -6.15 5.81
C VAL A 93 1.34 -5.71 7.11
N PRO A 94 0.52 -6.57 7.75
CA PRO A 94 -0.18 -6.20 8.98
C PRO A 94 0.81 -5.99 10.13
N PRO A 95 0.63 -4.92 10.93
CA PRO A 95 1.47 -4.68 12.11
C PRO A 95 1.25 -5.80 13.13
N GLY A 96 2.33 -6.48 13.53
CA GLY A 96 2.27 -7.60 14.48
C GLY A 96 2.37 -9.00 13.86
N GLY A 97 2.39 -9.11 12.53
CA GLY A 97 2.80 -10.34 11.85
C GLY A 97 1.83 -11.52 12.03
N SER A 98 0.53 -11.32 11.87
CA SER A 98 -0.42 -12.28 11.28
C SER A 98 -1.82 -11.65 11.29
N LEU A 99 -2.60 -11.88 10.23
CA LEU A 99 -4.07 -11.83 10.29
C LEU A 99 -4.54 -13.29 10.34
N LEU A 100 -4.46 -13.89 11.53
CA LEU A 100 -5.29 -15.04 11.89
C LEU A 100 -6.34 -14.55 12.88
#